data_AF-A0A399XIT6-F1
#
_entry.id   AF-A0A399XIT6-F1
#
_cell.length_a   1.000
_cell.length_b   1.000
_cell.length_c   1.000
_cell.angle_alpha   90.00
_cell.angle_beta   90.00
_cell.angle_gamma   90.00
#
_symmetry.space_group_name_H-M   'P 1'
#
loop_
_entity.id
_entity.type
_entity.pdbx_description
1 polymer ?
#
loop_
_entity_poly.entity_id
_entity_poly.type
_entity_poly.pdbx_seq_one_letter_code
_entity_poly.pdbx_strand_id
1 'polypeptide(L)'
;MAGPNGRASPAGPNLEAEGGPKMTDTPTLTEERKRPPRTYTITVNEDTEVTLTEHKLTGAEIKAATIDAGAPIQPDFVLSKVLPNGKQRIVPDDKQIHVEDGDEFWAVPGDDNS
;
A
#
# COMPACT_ATOMS: atom_id res chain seq x y z
N MET A 1 -27.01 66.70 36.60
CA MET A 1 -25.97 65.66 36.48
C MET A 1 -25.84 65.31 35.00
N ALA A 2 -24.92 65.96 34.30
CA ALA A 2 -24.57 65.65 32.91
C ALA A 2 -23.32 64.75 32.94
N GLY A 3 -23.37 63.59 32.30
CA GLY A 3 -22.19 62.81 31.95
C GLY A 3 -21.76 63.16 30.52
N PRO A 4 -20.51 63.58 30.26
CA PRO A 4 -20.08 64.03 28.95
C PRO A 4 -19.43 62.92 28.11
N ASN A 5 -19.78 62.93 26.82
CA ASN A 5 -18.91 62.83 25.63
C ASN A 5 -17.68 61.90 25.65
N GLY A 6 -17.68 60.94 24.72
CA GLY A 6 -16.91 61.14 23.49
C GLY A 6 -15.88 60.07 23.10
N ARG A 7 -15.95 59.72 21.80
CA ARG A 7 -14.89 59.25 20.89
C ARG A 7 -14.44 57.78 21.05
N ALA A 8 -14.15 57.02 19.99
CA ALA A 8 -14.14 57.27 18.55
C ALA A 8 -14.08 55.91 17.83
N SER A 9 -14.67 55.83 16.63
CA SER A 9 -14.23 54.88 15.60
C SER A 9 -12.88 55.33 15.03
N PRO A 10 -12.01 54.38 14.66
CA PRO A 10 -11.31 54.44 13.38
C PRO A 10 -11.61 53.16 12.59
N ALA A 11 -12.10 53.25 11.35
CA ALA A 11 -11.33 53.49 10.12
C ALA A 11 -10.30 52.37 9.87
N GLY A 12 -10.51 51.62 8.78
CA GLY A 12 -9.81 50.38 8.41
C GLY A 12 -8.35 50.54 7.98
N PRO A 13 -7.78 49.48 7.38
CA PRO A 13 -7.76 49.38 5.92
C PRO A 13 -8.29 48.00 5.47
N ASN A 14 -9.11 47.86 4.44
CA ASN A 14 -8.92 48.13 3.01
C ASN A 14 -7.76 47.33 2.40
N LEU A 15 -8.12 46.52 1.39
CA LEU A 15 -7.32 46.18 0.21
C LEU A 15 -6.03 45.38 0.51
N GLU A 16 -5.81 44.21 -0.06
CA GLU A 16 -5.25 43.93 -1.39
C GLU A 16 -5.07 42.40 -1.36
N ALA A 17 -5.41 41.64 -2.41
CA ALA A 17 -4.50 41.23 -3.49
C ALA A 17 -3.14 40.68 -2.98
N GLU A 18 -2.31 40.12 -3.85
CA GLU A 18 -1.06 39.42 -3.50
C GLU A 18 -1.33 37.99 -2.98
N GLY A 19 -1.30 36.96 -3.82
CA GLY A 19 -0.12 36.62 -4.59
C GLY A 19 0.52 35.41 -3.91
N GLY A 20 0.43 34.25 -4.55
CA GLY A 20 1.01 33.03 -3.99
C GLY A 20 2.51 33.17 -3.76
N PRO A 21 3.09 32.37 -2.84
CA PRO A 21 4.45 31.93 -3.08
C PRO A 21 4.42 31.00 -4.30
N LYS A 22 4.98 31.52 -5.40
CA LYS A 22 5.63 30.72 -6.43
C LYS A 22 6.41 29.58 -5.77
N MET A 23 6.11 28.36 -6.20
CA MET A 23 7.08 27.30 -6.48
C MET A 23 8.23 27.17 -5.46
N THR A 24 8.05 26.25 -4.52
CA THR A 24 9.05 25.19 -4.43
C THR A 24 8.28 23.89 -4.48
N ASP A 25 8.32 23.23 -5.63
CA ASP A 25 8.05 21.81 -5.75
C ASP A 25 8.98 21.08 -4.79
N THR A 26 8.49 20.89 -3.57
CA THR A 26 8.97 19.84 -2.69
C THR A 26 7.75 19.04 -2.32
N PRO A 27 7.37 18.01 -3.11
CA PRO A 27 6.41 17.03 -2.66
C PRO A 27 7.07 16.21 -1.54
N THR A 28 7.03 16.72 -0.32
CA THR A 28 7.14 15.90 0.88
C THR A 28 5.78 15.22 1.03
N LEU A 29 5.73 13.96 0.60
CA LEU A 29 4.53 13.17 0.27
C LEU A 29 3.64 12.85 1.50
N THR A 30 2.67 13.74 1.75
CA THR A 30 1.26 13.57 2.13
C THR A 30 0.74 12.19 2.60
N GLU A 31 0.50 12.05 3.92
CA GLU A 31 -0.10 10.90 4.61
C GLU A 31 -1.61 11.05 4.98
N GLU A 32 -2.43 11.81 4.25
CA GLU A 32 -3.86 12.02 4.65
C GLU A 32 -4.89 11.83 3.52
N ARG A 33 -4.81 10.70 2.81
CA ARG A 33 -5.97 10.15 2.06
C ARG A 33 -6.15 8.69 2.45
N LYS A 34 -6.80 8.46 3.59
CA LYS A 34 -7.17 7.14 4.12
C LYS A 34 -8.19 6.46 3.21
N ARG A 35 -7.75 5.94 2.06
CA ARG A 35 -8.46 4.89 1.32
C ARG A 35 -8.53 3.68 2.25
N PRO A 36 -9.61 2.89 2.25
CA PRO A 36 -9.65 1.67 3.04
C PRO A 36 -8.42 0.82 2.70
N PRO A 37 -7.78 0.17 3.70
CA PRO A 37 -6.65 -0.71 3.45
C PRO A 37 -7.11 -1.73 2.39
N ARG A 38 -6.42 -1.73 1.24
CA ARG A 38 -6.74 -2.66 0.17
C ARG A 38 -6.16 -3.99 0.58
N THR A 39 -7.03 -4.91 0.95
CA THR A 39 -6.66 -6.30 1.15
C THR A 39 -6.68 -7.02 -0.19
N TYR A 40 -5.72 -7.89 -0.40
CA TYR A 40 -5.54 -8.71 -1.58
C TYR A 40 -5.63 -10.16 -1.12
N THR A 41 -6.65 -10.87 -1.57
CA THR A 41 -6.77 -12.29 -1.26
C THR A 41 -6.06 -13.05 -2.36
N ILE A 42 -5.09 -13.87 -1.99
CA ILE A 42 -4.39 -14.76 -2.92
C ILE A 42 -4.68 -16.20 -2.53
N THR A 43 -4.63 -17.11 -3.49
CA THR A 43 -4.76 -18.55 -3.26
C THR A 43 -3.40 -19.20 -3.38
N VAL A 44 -2.98 -19.97 -2.39
CA VAL A 44 -1.74 -20.74 -2.40
C VAL A 44 -2.04 -22.24 -2.44
N ASN A 45 -1.38 -22.98 -3.31
CA ASN A 45 -1.56 -24.44 -3.46
C ASN A 45 -3.03 -24.83 -3.69
N GLU A 46 -3.75 -24.06 -4.51
CA GLU A 46 -5.17 -24.25 -4.91
C GLU A 46 -6.22 -24.16 -3.78
N ASP A 47 -5.85 -24.43 -2.52
CA ASP A 47 -6.80 -24.57 -1.40
C ASP A 47 -6.54 -23.59 -0.22
N THR A 48 -5.41 -22.87 -0.21
CA THR A 48 -5.06 -21.97 0.92
C THR A 48 -5.24 -20.51 0.58
N GLU A 49 -6.27 -19.86 1.10
CA GLU A 49 -6.46 -18.42 0.92
C GLU A 49 -5.64 -17.62 1.93
N VAL A 50 -4.85 -16.66 1.43
CA VAL A 50 -4.02 -15.76 2.23
C VAL A 50 -4.42 -14.33 1.94
N THR A 51 -4.82 -13.61 2.99
CA THR A 51 -5.17 -12.18 2.87
C THR A 51 -3.94 -11.32 3.14
N LEU A 52 -3.51 -10.58 2.13
CA LEU A 52 -2.38 -9.67 2.18
C LEU A 52 -2.87 -8.23 2.28
N THR A 53 -2.22 -7.39 3.07
CA THR A 53 -2.56 -5.96 3.18
C THR A 53 -1.80 -5.09 2.16
N GLU A 54 -0.85 -5.69 1.47
CA GLU A 54 0.06 -5.01 0.55
C GLU A 54 0.00 -5.65 -0.83
N HIS A 55 0.14 -4.82 -1.86
CA HIS A 55 0.13 -5.25 -3.26
C HIS A 55 1.52 -5.53 -3.83
N LYS A 56 2.59 -5.19 -3.09
CA LYS A 56 3.98 -5.36 -3.52
C LYS A 56 4.71 -6.10 -2.43
N LEU A 57 4.89 -7.38 -2.66
CA LEU A 57 5.53 -8.27 -1.70
C LEU A 57 6.59 -9.07 -2.43
N THR A 58 7.63 -9.39 -1.70
CA THR A 58 8.66 -10.34 -2.14
C THR A 58 8.16 -11.78 -2.01
N GLY A 59 8.82 -12.72 -2.70
CA GLY A 59 8.54 -14.14 -2.51
C GLY A 59 8.69 -14.58 -1.05
N ALA A 60 9.67 -14.02 -0.34
CA ALA A 60 9.89 -14.29 1.08
C ALA A 60 8.72 -13.80 1.94
N GLU A 61 8.22 -12.59 1.70
CA GLU A 61 7.09 -12.03 2.44
C GLU A 61 5.80 -12.80 2.18
N ILE A 62 5.54 -13.18 0.93
CA ILE A 62 4.37 -13.99 0.59
C ILE A 62 4.46 -15.35 1.28
N LYS A 63 5.63 -16.00 1.25
CA LYS A 63 5.83 -17.26 1.98
C LYS A 63 5.62 -17.08 3.48
N ALA A 64 6.18 -16.04 4.08
CA ALA A 64 6.00 -15.74 5.50
C ALA A 64 4.51 -15.53 5.84
N ALA A 65 3.79 -14.73 5.06
CA ALA A 65 2.35 -14.51 5.23
C ALA A 65 1.53 -15.79 5.05
N THR A 66 1.96 -16.65 4.12
CA THR A 66 1.30 -17.93 3.84
C THR A 66 1.53 -18.96 4.96
N ILE A 67 2.73 -18.99 5.54
CA ILE A 67 3.06 -19.80 6.73
C ILE A 67 2.28 -19.27 7.94
N ASP A 68 2.19 -17.95 8.10
CA ASP A 68 1.41 -17.31 9.18
C ASP A 68 -0.09 -17.61 9.06
N ALA A 69 -0.61 -17.67 7.82
CA ALA A 69 -1.97 -18.13 7.53
C ALA A 69 -2.19 -19.63 7.80
N GLY A 70 -1.13 -20.40 8.08
CA GLY A 70 -1.21 -21.82 8.41
C GLY A 70 -1.14 -22.77 7.21
N ALA A 71 -0.68 -22.30 6.05
CA ALA A 71 -0.48 -23.18 4.91
C ALA A 71 0.66 -24.18 5.18
N PRO A 72 0.56 -25.42 4.67
CA PRO A 72 1.61 -26.44 4.81
C PRO A 72 2.77 -26.20 3.82
N ILE A 73 3.38 -25.03 3.88
CA ILE A 73 4.53 -24.65 3.05
C ILE A 73 5.74 -24.32 3.94
N GLN A 74 6.92 -24.23 3.35
CA GLN A 74 8.13 -23.84 4.05
C GLN A 74 8.84 -22.68 3.35
N PRO A 75 9.70 -21.91 4.04
CA PRO A 75 10.43 -20.80 3.44
C PRO A 75 11.47 -21.24 2.42
N ASP A 76 11.86 -22.52 2.34
CA ASP A 76 12.71 -23.08 1.29
C ASP A 76 11.92 -23.48 0.03
N PHE A 77 10.58 -23.45 0.07
CA PHE A 77 9.78 -23.79 -1.09
C PHE A 77 9.92 -22.72 -2.17
N VAL A 78 9.86 -23.16 -3.41
CA VAL A 78 9.85 -22.29 -4.58
C VAL A 78 8.42 -21.80 -4.77
N LEU A 79 8.23 -20.50 -4.55
CA LEU A 79 6.96 -19.84 -4.81
C LEU A 79 6.85 -19.55 -6.31
N SER A 80 5.73 -19.91 -6.92
CA SER A 80 5.43 -19.69 -8.33
C SER A 80 4.07 -19.03 -8.47
N LYS A 81 4.02 -17.85 -9.08
CA LYS A 81 2.77 -17.19 -9.43
C LYS A 81 2.15 -17.86 -10.65
N VAL A 82 0.94 -18.35 -10.54
CA VAL A 82 0.14 -18.82 -11.67
C VAL A 82 -0.49 -17.61 -12.34
N LEU A 83 -0.13 -17.38 -13.59
CA LEU A 83 -0.70 -16.32 -14.40
C LEU A 83 -2.04 -16.80 -14.98
N PRO A 84 -2.99 -15.89 -15.27
CA PRO A 84 -4.29 -16.22 -15.86
C PRO A 84 -4.19 -16.84 -17.28
N ASN A 85 -3.00 -16.79 -17.89
CA ASN A 85 -2.72 -17.48 -19.15
C ASN A 85 -2.30 -18.95 -18.98
N GLY A 86 -2.35 -19.48 -17.75
CA GLY A 86 -1.94 -20.84 -17.39
C GLY A 86 -0.43 -21.06 -17.27
N LYS A 87 0.39 -20.00 -17.41
CA LYS A 87 1.84 -20.10 -17.18
C LYS A 87 2.15 -19.85 -15.72
N GLN A 88 3.07 -20.63 -15.19
CA GLN A 88 3.61 -20.41 -13.86
C GLN A 88 4.91 -19.61 -13.96
N ARG A 89 5.07 -18.63 -13.07
CA ARG A 89 6.26 -17.80 -13.00
C ARG A 89 6.86 -17.90 -11.61
N ILE A 90 8.07 -18.43 -11.54
CA ILE A 90 8.82 -18.49 -10.29
C ILE A 90 9.02 -17.06 -9.75
N VAL A 91 8.70 -16.91 -8.47
CA VAL A 91 8.81 -15.69 -7.68
C VAL A 91 9.97 -15.92 -6.69
N PRO A 92 11.16 -15.38 -6.99
CA PRO A 92 12.27 -15.43 -6.05
C PRO A 92 12.00 -14.59 -4.81
N ASP A 93 12.68 -14.97 -3.73
CA ASP A 93 12.57 -14.31 -2.43
C ASP A 93 13.09 -12.87 -2.42
N ASP A 94 14.10 -12.57 -3.23
CA ASP A 94 14.63 -11.20 -3.36
C ASP A 94 13.81 -10.33 -4.33
N LYS A 95 12.79 -10.91 -4.98
CA LYS A 95 12.06 -10.23 -6.06
C LYS A 95 10.68 -9.80 -5.60
N GLN A 96 10.48 -8.49 -5.57
CA GLN A 96 9.16 -7.90 -5.40
C GLN A 96 8.28 -8.16 -6.62
N ILE A 97 7.08 -8.64 -6.36
CA ILE A 97 6.04 -8.85 -7.37
C ILE A 97 4.79 -8.07 -7.01
N HIS A 98 3.98 -7.79 -8.03
CA HIS A 98 2.66 -7.22 -7.82
C HIS A 98 1.69 -8.38 -7.56
N VAL A 99 1.05 -8.37 -6.39
CA VAL A 99 -0.06 -9.25 -6.05
C VAL A 99 -1.37 -8.51 -6.31
N GLU A 100 -2.30 -9.22 -6.91
CA GLU A 100 -3.66 -8.79 -7.22
C GLU A 100 -4.65 -9.72 -6.51
N ASP A 101 -5.87 -9.24 -6.33
CA ASP A 101 -6.91 -10.04 -5.71
C ASP A 101 -7.32 -11.20 -6.64
N GLY A 102 -7.38 -12.41 -6.10
CA GLY A 102 -7.60 -13.65 -6.84
C GLY A 102 -6.35 -14.18 -7.55
N ASP A 103 -5.16 -13.66 -7.26
CA ASP A 103 -3.92 -14.26 -7.75
C ASP A 103 -3.73 -15.65 -7.14
N GLU A 104 -3.25 -16.58 -7.96
CA GLU A 104 -2.91 -17.92 -7.53
C GLU A 104 -1.39 -18.10 -7.48
N PHE A 105 -0.93 -18.71 -6.39
CA PHE A 105 0.45 -19.02 -6.11
C PHE A 105 0.60 -20.49 -5.77
N TRP A 106 1.70 -21.07 -6.17
CA TRP A 106 2.03 -22.46 -5.92
C TRP A 106 3.36 -22.48 -5.22
N ALA A 107 3.39 -23.06 -4.03
CA ALA A 107 4.59 -23.28 -3.27
C ALA A 107 4.98 -24.75 -3.42
N VAL A 108 5.98 -25.02 -4.25
CA VAL A 108 6.49 -26.37 -4.50
C VAL A 108 7.83 -26.58 -3.77
N PRO A 109 8.12 -27.78 -3.25
CA PRO A 109 9.42 -28.08 -2.64
C PRO A 109 10.56 -27.79 -3.63
N GLY A 110 11.63 -27.14 -3.17
CA GLY A 110 12.76 -26.77 -4.04
C GLY A 110 13.55 -27.94 -4.61
N ASP A 111 13.34 -29.16 -4.10
CA ASP A 111 14.01 -30.40 -4.52
C ASP A 111 13.67 -30.78 -5.99
N ASP A 112 12.49 -30.39 -6.48
CA ASP A 112 12.00 -30.70 -7.84
C ASP A 112 12.39 -29.67 -8.92
N ASN A 113 13.23 -28.68 -8.61
CA ASN A 113 13.65 -27.61 -9.56
C ASN A 113 15.14 -27.70 -9.97
N SER A 114 15.67 -28.91 -10.21
CA SER A 114 17.02 -29.14 -10.79
C SER A 114 17.00 -29.48 -12.27
#